data_AF-A0A0C2FJH9-F1
#
_entry.id   AF-A0A0C2FJH9-F1
#
_cell.length_a   1.000
_cell.length_b   1.000
_cell.length_c   1.000
_cell.angle_alpha   90.00
_cell.angle_beta   90.00
_cell.angle_gamma   90.00
#
_symmetry.space_group_name_H-M   'P 1'
#
loop_
_entity.id
_entity.type
_entity.pdbx_description
1 polymer ?
#
loop_
_entity_poly.entity_id
_entity_poly.type
_entity_poly.pdbx_seq_one_letter_code
_entity_poly.pdbx_strand_id
1 'polypeptide(L)'
;MDLGLNMLRHSAKNETQVVSPLSVIFALALVQVGAKGGTKSQISEVISKGATDDEFVDFYSNLANNTLSPSSGVQTRIANAFFLNGKYSIDEQYNDTITDKYSTKVEALDFGQIKHSTEIEFLDEHDESRDYTKDEEMEVLSLRYKDTSSAFNIILPKKMFGLDELRTNLTRDIDKPEPTISIPKMTVETDFDLKEALIAMGIEDMFSASADLTGIAESPPLAFSDAAHKAIVEVDEGRIVAAAVTMLR
;
A
#
# COMPACT_ATOMS: atom_id res chain seq x y z
N MET A 1 1.15 8.20 -5.77
CA MET A 1 2.15 7.44 -6.54
C MET A 1 3.51 7.43 -5.83
N ASP A 2 3.93 8.56 -5.24
CA ASP A 2 5.26 8.72 -4.62
C ASP A 2 5.52 7.85 -3.38
N LEU A 3 4.51 7.60 -2.53
CA LEU A 3 4.72 6.81 -1.30
C LEU A 3 5.31 5.43 -1.60
N GLY A 4 4.80 4.74 -2.62
CA GLY A 4 5.30 3.41 -2.96
C GLY A 4 6.75 3.42 -3.43
N LEU A 5 7.14 4.45 -4.18
CA LEU A 5 8.53 4.62 -4.59
C LEU A 5 9.43 4.94 -3.40
N ASN A 6 8.96 5.78 -2.48
CA ASN A 6 9.70 6.11 -1.26
C ASN A 6 9.84 4.90 -0.33
N MET A 7 8.82 4.06 -0.18
CA MET A 7 8.93 2.79 0.54
C MET A 7 10.00 1.89 -0.09
N LEU A 8 9.99 1.73 -1.42
CA LEU A 8 11.02 0.96 -2.12
C LEU A 8 12.42 1.58 -2.00
N ARG A 9 12.56 2.90 -1.89
CA ARG A 9 13.86 3.55 -1.65
C ARG A 9 14.41 3.30 -0.24
N HIS A 10 13.55 3.07 0.74
CA HIS A 10 13.92 2.73 2.11
C HIS A 10 13.99 1.21 2.36
N SER A 11 13.69 0.39 1.35
CA SER A 11 13.92 -1.06 1.38
C SER A 11 15.40 -1.42 1.51
N ALA A 12 15.68 -2.57 2.12
CA ALA A 12 17.02 -3.15 2.11
C ALA A 12 17.47 -3.43 0.67
N LYS A 13 18.62 -2.89 0.25
CA LYS A 13 19.11 -2.95 -1.13
C LYS A 13 19.46 -4.35 -1.65
N ASN A 14 19.66 -5.31 -0.75
CA ASN A 14 20.12 -6.66 -1.07
C ASN A 14 19.05 -7.75 -0.86
N GLU A 15 17.79 -7.35 -0.66
CA GLU A 15 16.69 -8.28 -0.38
C GLU A 15 15.55 -8.08 -1.37
N THR A 16 14.90 -9.18 -1.76
CA THR A 16 13.66 -9.12 -2.52
C THR A 16 12.56 -8.60 -1.61
N GLN A 17 11.96 -7.47 -1.97
CA GLN A 17 10.91 -6.86 -1.17
C GLN A 17 9.61 -6.71 -1.96
N VAL A 18 8.50 -6.95 -1.27
CA VAL A 18 7.16 -6.59 -1.70
C VAL A 18 6.58 -5.62 -0.69
N VAL A 19 5.93 -4.57 -1.17
CA VAL A 19 5.22 -3.60 -0.34
C VAL A 19 3.87 -3.30 -0.98
N SER A 20 2.87 -2.99 -0.15
CA SER A 20 1.58 -2.47 -0.57
C SER A 20 1.41 -1.04 -0.06
N PRO A 21 1.77 -0.04 -0.89
CA PRO A 21 1.60 1.37 -0.54
C PRO A 21 0.13 1.71 -0.25
N LEU A 22 -0.79 1.03 -0.92
CA LEU A 22 -2.22 1.22 -0.73
C LEU A 22 -2.69 0.83 0.69
N SER A 23 -2.16 -0.28 1.23
CA SER A 23 -2.45 -0.66 2.62
C SER A 23 -1.92 0.38 3.61
N VAL A 24 -0.69 0.87 3.40
CA VAL A 24 -0.10 1.90 4.25
C VAL A 24 -0.87 3.21 4.17
N ILE A 25 -1.28 3.63 2.96
CA ILE A 25 -2.09 4.82 2.74
C ILE A 25 -3.40 4.75 3.53
N PHE A 26 -4.11 3.62 3.48
CA PHE A 26 -5.35 3.47 4.22
C PHE A 26 -5.13 3.53 5.74
N ALA A 27 -4.05 2.93 6.26
CA ALA A 27 -3.72 3.04 7.68
C ALA A 27 -3.42 4.50 8.07
N LEU A 28 -2.63 5.22 7.27
CA LEU A 28 -2.32 6.64 7.50
C LEU A 28 -3.55 7.54 7.37
N ALA A 29 -4.46 7.25 6.43
CA ALA A 29 -5.71 8.00 6.27
C ALA A 29 -6.59 7.90 7.51
N LEU A 30 -6.67 6.72 8.12
CA LEU A 30 -7.41 6.54 9.38
C LEU A 30 -6.76 7.32 10.53
N VAL A 31 -5.43 7.38 10.62
CA VAL A 31 -4.76 8.27 11.59
C VAL A 31 -5.07 9.73 11.31
N GLN A 32 -5.00 10.15 10.04
CA GLN A 32 -5.18 11.53 9.61
C GLN A 32 -6.54 12.10 10.03
N VAL A 33 -7.60 11.28 9.99
CA VAL A 33 -8.96 11.66 10.41
C VAL A 33 -9.00 12.12 11.88
N GLY A 34 -8.25 11.48 12.76
CA GLY A 34 -8.19 11.81 14.19
C GLY A 34 -6.96 12.64 14.60
N ALA A 35 -6.05 12.93 13.69
CA ALA A 35 -4.88 13.77 13.92
C ALA A 35 -5.23 15.26 13.81
N LYS A 36 -4.49 16.09 14.55
CA LYS A 36 -4.54 17.55 14.48
C LYS A 36 -3.13 18.14 14.39
N GLY A 37 -3.04 19.46 14.24
CA GLY A 37 -1.77 20.19 14.27
C GLY A 37 -0.69 19.64 13.33
N GLY A 38 0.56 19.64 13.81
CA GLY A 38 1.72 19.16 13.05
C GLY A 38 1.61 17.70 12.63
N THR A 39 1.03 16.85 13.48
CA THR A 39 0.79 15.43 13.20
C THR A 39 -0.07 15.24 11.94
N LYS A 40 -1.17 15.99 11.84
CA LYS A 40 -2.03 15.95 10.65
C LYS A 40 -1.30 16.46 9.41
N SER A 41 -0.59 17.58 9.53
CA SER A 41 0.14 18.20 8.42
C SER A 41 1.22 17.27 7.85
N GLN A 42 2.01 16.61 8.70
CA GLN A 42 3.03 15.65 8.26
C GLN A 42 2.43 14.50 7.46
N ILE A 43 1.32 13.93 7.94
CA ILE A 43 0.63 12.83 7.24
C ILE A 43 0.07 13.33 5.91
N SER A 44 -0.69 14.43 5.91
CA SER A 44 -1.28 15.00 4.69
C SER A 44 -0.21 15.34 3.63
N GLU A 45 0.95 15.87 4.02
CA GLU A 45 2.02 16.19 3.06
C GLU A 45 2.48 14.94 2.29
N VAL A 46 2.67 13.82 2.99
CA VAL A 46 3.18 12.57 2.39
C VAL A 46 2.15 11.90 1.49
N ILE A 47 0.86 11.88 1.87
CA ILE A 47 -0.16 11.11 1.14
C ILE A 47 -1.15 11.95 0.33
N SER A 48 -1.20 13.27 0.47
CA SER A 48 -2.11 14.12 -0.32
C SER A 48 -1.52 15.39 -0.91
N LYS A 49 -0.23 15.70 -0.64
CA LYS A 49 0.50 16.82 -1.26
C LYS A 49 -0.26 18.15 -1.22
N GLY A 50 -0.88 18.46 -0.09
CA GLY A 50 -1.56 19.75 0.12
C GLY A 50 -3.04 19.81 -0.26
N ALA A 51 -3.70 18.68 -0.53
CA ALA A 51 -5.16 18.63 -0.63
C ALA A 51 -5.82 19.07 0.68
N THR A 52 -7.03 19.63 0.59
CA THR A 52 -7.84 19.96 1.78
C THR A 52 -8.33 18.70 2.49
N ASP A 53 -8.76 18.84 3.75
CA ASP A 53 -9.26 17.71 4.54
C ASP A 53 -10.49 17.04 3.92
N ASP A 54 -11.40 17.83 3.34
CA ASP A 54 -12.60 17.29 2.69
C ASP A 54 -12.23 16.52 1.42
N GLU A 55 -11.35 17.06 0.58
CA GLU A 55 -10.84 16.38 -0.62
C GLU A 55 -10.08 15.09 -0.26
N PHE A 56 -9.28 15.14 0.80
CA PHE A 56 -8.55 13.99 1.32
C PHE A 56 -9.52 12.87 1.71
N VAL A 57 -10.47 13.20 2.55
CA VAL A 57 -11.41 12.23 3.11
C VAL A 57 -12.28 11.66 1.99
N ASP A 58 -12.82 12.49 1.11
CA ASP A 58 -13.66 12.02 0.01
C ASP A 58 -12.89 11.12 -0.96
N PHE A 59 -11.65 11.48 -1.31
CA PHE A 59 -10.82 10.66 -2.19
C PHE A 59 -10.53 9.28 -1.59
N TYR A 60 -10.04 9.24 -0.35
CA TYR A 60 -9.64 7.98 0.28
C TYR A 60 -10.82 7.11 0.71
N SER A 61 -11.96 7.71 1.04
CA SER A 61 -13.21 6.98 1.29
C SER A 61 -13.72 6.32 0.02
N ASN A 62 -13.73 7.04 -1.09
CA ASN A 62 -14.10 6.48 -2.40
C ASN A 62 -13.12 5.39 -2.83
N LEU A 63 -11.81 5.61 -2.63
CA LEU A 63 -10.80 4.61 -2.94
C LEU A 63 -10.97 3.35 -2.09
N ALA A 64 -11.21 3.48 -0.78
CA ALA A 64 -11.48 2.36 0.11
C ALA A 64 -12.74 1.61 -0.34
N ASN A 65 -13.85 2.31 -0.58
CA ASN A 65 -15.10 1.69 -1.03
C ASN A 65 -14.94 0.96 -2.37
N ASN A 66 -14.21 1.53 -3.33
CA ASN A 66 -14.00 0.90 -4.64
C ASN A 66 -12.99 -0.26 -4.61
N THR A 67 -12.00 -0.21 -3.71
CA THR A 67 -10.92 -1.20 -3.62
C THR A 67 -11.29 -2.38 -2.73
N LEU A 68 -11.97 -2.12 -1.62
CA LEU A 68 -12.35 -3.12 -0.61
C LEU A 68 -13.69 -3.78 -0.94
N SER A 69 -14.51 -3.15 -1.80
CA SER A 69 -15.69 -3.84 -2.35
C SER A 69 -15.25 -4.92 -3.33
N PRO A 70 -15.85 -6.12 -3.28
CA PRO A 70 -15.52 -7.18 -4.21
C PRO A 70 -16.03 -6.81 -5.62
N SER A 71 -15.17 -6.22 -6.44
CA SER A 71 -15.37 -6.21 -7.88
C SER A 71 -15.10 -7.61 -8.45
N SER A 72 -15.80 -7.95 -9.52
CA SER A 72 -15.78 -9.28 -10.15
C SER A 72 -14.37 -9.73 -10.54
N GLY A 73 -13.75 -10.60 -9.74
CA GLY A 73 -12.54 -11.37 -10.10
C GLY A 73 -11.29 -11.10 -9.26
N VAL A 74 -11.13 -9.90 -8.71
CA VAL A 74 -9.97 -9.50 -7.89
C VAL A 74 -10.45 -9.08 -6.50
N GLN A 75 -10.22 -9.90 -5.47
CA GLN A 75 -10.41 -9.44 -4.08
C GLN A 75 -9.10 -8.85 -3.55
N THR A 76 -9.08 -7.54 -3.38
CA THR A 76 -8.03 -6.88 -2.61
C THR A 76 -8.37 -7.00 -1.14
N ARG A 77 -7.67 -7.87 -0.41
CA ARG A 77 -7.77 -7.95 1.06
C ARG A 77 -6.70 -7.08 1.68
N ILE A 78 -7.06 -5.85 2.03
CA ILE A 78 -6.24 -4.98 2.88
C ILE A 78 -6.85 -5.01 4.27
N ALA A 79 -6.05 -5.40 5.26
CA ALA A 79 -6.41 -5.28 6.67
C ALA A 79 -5.49 -4.25 7.33
N ASN A 80 -6.09 -3.21 7.90
CA ASN A 80 -5.41 -2.26 8.76
C ASN A 80 -5.94 -2.47 10.17
N ALA A 81 -5.07 -2.56 11.17
CA ALA A 81 -5.52 -2.54 12.56
C ALA A 81 -4.78 -1.51 13.39
N PHE A 82 -5.57 -0.95 14.31
CA PHE A 82 -5.12 -0.07 15.37
C PHE A 82 -5.18 -0.83 16.69
N PHE A 83 -4.03 -0.95 17.36
CA PHE A 83 -3.96 -1.54 18.68
C PHE A 83 -3.94 -0.45 19.73
N LEU A 84 -5.11 -0.07 20.24
CA LEU A 84 -5.17 0.86 21.38
C LEU A 84 -5.15 0.09 22.71
N ASN A 85 -4.30 0.55 23.62
CA ASN A 85 -4.30 0.10 25.00
C ASN A 85 -5.67 0.45 25.66
N GLY A 86 -6.25 -0.48 26.42
CA GLY A 86 -7.56 -0.30 27.07
C GLY A 86 -7.69 0.86 28.06
N LYS A 87 -6.61 1.61 28.31
CA LYS A 87 -6.62 2.88 29.05
C LYS A 87 -7.17 4.08 28.26
N TYR A 88 -7.29 3.97 26.93
CA TYR A 88 -7.79 5.03 26.07
C TYR A 88 -9.29 4.86 25.81
N SER A 89 -10.04 5.97 25.87
CA SER A 89 -11.41 6.02 25.35
C SER A 89 -11.37 6.62 23.96
N ILE A 90 -11.86 5.88 22.98
CA ILE A 90 -11.95 6.37 21.59
C ILE A 90 -13.06 7.42 21.52
N ASP A 91 -12.78 8.52 20.84
CA ASP A 91 -13.75 9.58 20.56
C ASP A 91 -14.87 9.05 19.65
N GLU A 92 -16.11 9.36 20.02
CA GLU A 92 -17.31 8.87 19.32
C GLU A 92 -17.39 9.44 17.89
N GLN A 93 -17.08 10.72 17.70
CA GLN A 93 -17.14 11.37 16.39
C GLN A 93 -16.08 10.80 15.44
N TYR A 94 -14.88 10.49 15.95
CA TYR A 94 -13.88 9.78 15.17
C TYR A 94 -14.37 8.39 14.75
N ASN A 95 -14.92 7.63 15.69
CA ASN A 95 -15.41 6.29 15.41
C ASN A 95 -16.56 6.29 14.39
N ASP A 96 -17.47 7.24 14.49
CA ASP A 96 -18.56 7.44 13.53
C ASP A 96 -17.99 7.78 12.14
N THR A 97 -17.03 8.70 12.07
CA THR A 97 -16.42 9.12 10.79
C THR A 97 -15.76 7.97 10.05
N ILE A 98 -14.95 7.15 10.75
CA ILE A 98 -14.28 6.02 10.10
C ILE A 98 -15.24 4.88 9.74
N THR A 99 -16.31 4.71 10.52
CA THR A 99 -17.35 3.71 10.24
C THR A 99 -18.16 4.11 9.01
N ASP A 100 -18.61 5.37 8.94
CA ASP A 100 -19.47 5.87 7.87
C ASP A 100 -18.71 6.02 6.55
N LYS A 101 -17.48 6.54 6.60
CA LYS A 101 -16.73 6.91 5.39
C LYS A 101 -15.81 5.81 4.87
N TYR A 102 -15.21 5.04 5.76
CA TYR A 102 -14.22 4.01 5.40
C TYR A 102 -14.73 2.58 5.61
N SER A 103 -16.00 2.42 6.03
CA SER A 103 -16.61 1.11 6.33
C SER A 103 -15.76 0.26 7.30
N THR A 104 -15.00 0.91 8.19
CA THR A 104 -14.09 0.23 9.10
C THR A 104 -14.49 0.50 10.54
N LYS A 105 -14.33 -0.51 11.40
CA LYS A 105 -14.43 -0.36 12.85
C LYS A 105 -13.04 -0.45 13.45
N VAL A 106 -12.81 0.25 14.56
CA VAL A 106 -11.63 -0.03 15.39
C VAL A 106 -11.88 -1.34 16.12
N GLU A 107 -11.43 -2.45 15.55
CA GLU A 107 -11.45 -3.76 16.21
C GLU A 107 -10.05 -4.38 16.16
N ALA A 108 -9.66 -5.07 17.24
CA ALA A 108 -8.42 -5.83 17.29
C ALA A 108 -8.55 -7.05 16.35
N LEU A 109 -7.94 -6.96 15.15
CA LEU A 109 -7.95 -8.06 14.19
C LEU A 109 -6.88 -9.11 14.56
N ASP A 110 -7.24 -10.39 14.42
CA ASP A 110 -6.30 -11.52 14.54
C ASP A 110 -5.65 -11.79 13.17
N PHE A 111 -4.34 -11.55 13.11
CA PHE A 111 -3.52 -11.55 11.90
C PHE A 111 -3.05 -12.94 11.46
N GLY A 112 -3.38 -14.01 12.20
CA GLY A 112 -2.98 -15.37 11.86
C GLY A 112 -3.57 -15.93 10.55
N GLN A 113 -4.50 -15.21 9.91
CA GLN A 113 -5.34 -15.71 8.80
C GLN A 113 -5.09 -15.09 7.41
N ILE A 114 -3.96 -14.43 7.17
CA ILE A 114 -3.64 -13.87 5.82
C ILE A 114 -3.49 -14.97 4.74
N LYS A 115 -3.56 -16.26 5.10
CA LYS A 115 -3.38 -17.40 4.17
C LYS A 115 -4.50 -17.61 3.13
N HIS A 116 -5.54 -16.79 3.10
CA HIS A 116 -6.60 -16.89 2.09
C HIS A 116 -6.83 -15.55 1.39
N SER A 117 -5.93 -15.19 0.48
CA SER A 117 -6.17 -14.17 -0.55
C SER A 117 -6.80 -14.79 -1.80
N THR A 118 -7.41 -13.97 -2.64
CA THR A 118 -8.00 -14.40 -3.91
C THR A 118 -6.90 -14.61 -4.94
N GLU A 119 -6.94 -15.76 -5.62
CA GLU A 119 -6.10 -16.01 -6.78
C GLU A 119 -6.59 -15.15 -7.96
N ILE A 120 -5.65 -14.46 -8.61
CA ILE A 120 -5.94 -13.64 -9.80
C ILE A 120 -5.26 -14.29 -10.98
N GLU A 121 -6.05 -14.64 -12.00
CA GLU A 121 -5.56 -15.23 -13.23
C GLU A 121 -5.21 -14.15 -14.25
N PHE A 122 -4.09 -14.33 -14.95
CA PHE A 122 -3.76 -13.52 -16.12
C PHE A 122 -4.73 -13.84 -17.26
N LEU A 123 -4.96 -12.85 -18.12
CA LEU A 123 -5.63 -13.05 -19.40
C LEU A 123 -4.79 -14.01 -20.26
N ASP A 124 -5.45 -14.96 -20.94
CA ASP A 124 -4.78 -16.03 -21.68
C ASP A 124 -3.90 -15.47 -22.81
N GLU A 125 -2.75 -16.10 -23.04
CA GLU A 125 -1.75 -15.74 -24.06
C GLU A 125 -2.30 -15.79 -25.49
N HIS A 126 -3.37 -16.56 -25.70
CA HIS A 126 -3.93 -16.81 -27.03
C HIS A 126 -5.00 -15.79 -27.46
N ASP A 127 -5.47 -14.94 -26.55
CA ASP A 127 -6.65 -14.10 -26.78
C ASP A 127 -6.33 -12.61 -27.01
N GLU A 128 -5.25 -12.07 -26.44
CA GLU A 128 -4.80 -10.70 -26.73
C GLU A 128 -3.27 -10.53 -26.59
N SER A 129 -2.70 -9.65 -27.43
CA SER A 129 -1.30 -9.27 -27.40
C SER A 129 -0.90 -8.71 -26.02
N ARG A 130 0.08 -9.33 -25.36
CA ARG A 130 0.73 -8.77 -24.17
C ARG A 130 1.33 -7.40 -24.50
N ASP A 131 1.07 -6.42 -23.65
CA ASP A 131 1.68 -5.10 -23.82
C ASP A 131 3.15 -5.22 -23.38
N TYR A 132 4.09 -4.97 -24.29
CA TYR A 132 5.52 -5.04 -24.04
C TYR A 132 6.21 -3.83 -24.65
N THR A 133 7.20 -3.24 -23.99
CA THR A 133 8.04 -2.15 -24.53
C THR A 133 9.48 -2.29 -24.08
N LYS A 134 10.42 -1.68 -24.79
CA LYS A 134 11.83 -1.66 -24.42
C LYS A 134 12.51 -0.37 -24.86
N ASP A 135 13.45 0.11 -24.05
CA ASP A 135 14.34 1.21 -24.39
C ASP A 135 15.81 0.84 -24.10
N GLU A 136 16.71 1.82 -24.02
CA GLU A 136 18.13 1.56 -23.74
C GLU A 136 18.39 1.11 -22.28
N GLU A 137 17.47 1.39 -21.36
CA GLU A 137 17.66 1.17 -19.93
C GLU A 137 16.91 -0.07 -19.42
N MET A 138 15.73 -0.36 -19.97
CA MET A 138 14.83 -1.39 -19.45
C MET A 138 13.94 -2.05 -20.52
N GLU A 139 13.31 -3.14 -20.10
CA GLU A 139 12.20 -3.82 -20.77
C GLU A 139 11.00 -3.84 -19.82
N VAL A 140 9.81 -3.58 -20.33
CA VAL A 140 8.57 -3.58 -19.55
C VAL A 140 7.58 -4.53 -20.20
N LEU A 141 7.00 -5.42 -19.40
CA LEU A 141 5.97 -6.36 -19.81
C LEU A 141 4.75 -6.20 -18.90
N SER A 142 3.57 -6.03 -19.48
CA SER A 142 2.32 -5.91 -18.74
C SER A 142 1.41 -7.09 -19.01
N LEU A 143 1.03 -7.77 -17.93
CA LEU A 143 0.15 -8.92 -17.94
C LEU A 143 -1.21 -8.49 -17.38
N ARG A 144 -2.18 -8.27 -18.25
CA ARG A 144 -3.55 -7.91 -17.85
C ARG A 144 -4.20 -9.07 -17.11
N TYR A 145 -4.96 -8.76 -16.06
CA TYR A 145 -5.81 -9.76 -15.40
C TYR A 145 -7.07 -10.02 -16.22
N LYS A 146 -7.75 -11.15 -15.98
CA LYS A 146 -9.00 -11.51 -16.68
C LYS A 146 -10.14 -10.50 -16.53
N ASP A 147 -10.18 -9.75 -15.43
CA ASP A 147 -11.16 -8.68 -15.21
C ASP A 147 -10.79 -7.38 -15.93
N THR A 148 -9.59 -7.31 -16.53
CA THR A 148 -9.01 -6.20 -17.32
C THR A 148 -8.92 -4.83 -16.62
N SER A 149 -9.31 -4.75 -15.35
CA SER A 149 -9.27 -3.52 -14.55
C SER A 149 -7.85 -3.15 -14.12
N SER A 150 -6.95 -4.14 -14.10
CA SER A 150 -5.58 -4.03 -13.61
C SER A 150 -4.62 -4.94 -14.39
N ALA A 151 -3.33 -4.68 -14.25
CA ALA A 151 -2.27 -5.47 -14.86
C ALA A 151 -1.07 -5.62 -13.92
N PHE A 152 -0.38 -6.75 -14.03
CA PHE A 152 0.91 -6.97 -13.40
C PHE A 152 2.02 -6.50 -14.34
N ASN A 153 2.77 -5.48 -13.92
CA ASN A 153 3.86 -4.89 -14.70
C ASN A 153 5.21 -5.45 -14.23
N ILE A 154 5.93 -6.10 -15.13
CA ILE A 154 7.29 -6.58 -14.93
C ILE A 154 8.23 -5.58 -15.59
N ILE A 155 9.16 -5.04 -14.81
CA ILE A 155 10.16 -4.08 -15.29
C ILE A 155 11.54 -4.70 -15.10
N LEU A 156 12.23 -4.93 -16.21
CA LEU A 156 13.52 -5.60 -16.26
C LEU A 156 14.60 -4.61 -16.73
N PRO A 157 15.52 -4.18 -15.84
CA PRO A 157 16.68 -3.37 -16.26
C PRO A 157 17.60 -4.15 -17.19
N LYS A 158 18.09 -3.52 -18.26
CA LYS A 158 19.06 -4.11 -19.21
C LYS A 158 20.49 -4.12 -18.69
N LYS A 159 20.80 -3.24 -17.73
CA LYS A 159 22.10 -3.20 -17.04
C LYS A 159 22.07 -4.10 -15.80
N MET A 160 23.08 -4.96 -15.64
CA MET A 160 23.35 -5.59 -14.34
C MET A 160 23.58 -4.48 -13.30
N PHE A 161 22.85 -4.53 -12.17
CA PHE A 161 22.78 -3.48 -11.13
C PHE A 161 22.01 -2.19 -11.51
N GLY A 162 21.30 -2.16 -12.64
CA GLY A 162 20.48 -1.03 -13.04
C GLY A 162 19.20 -0.81 -12.22
N LEU A 163 18.89 -1.69 -11.26
CA LEU A 163 17.66 -1.59 -10.45
C LEU A 163 17.67 -0.34 -9.56
N ASP A 164 18.85 0.07 -9.05
CA ASP A 164 19.01 1.30 -8.27
C ASP A 164 18.75 2.54 -9.14
N GLU A 165 19.25 2.57 -10.39
CA GLU A 165 18.97 3.63 -11.38
C GLU A 165 17.48 3.63 -11.77
N LEU A 166 16.90 2.45 -11.98
CA LEU A 166 15.50 2.28 -12.38
C LEU A 166 14.51 2.78 -11.31
N ARG A 167 14.81 2.55 -10.01
CA ARG A 167 14.03 3.09 -8.87
C ARG A 167 13.95 4.63 -8.87
N THR A 168 14.71 5.32 -9.72
CA THR A 168 14.64 6.78 -9.83
C THR A 168 13.77 7.29 -10.99
N ASN A 169 13.47 6.47 -12.01
CA ASN A 169 12.93 6.92 -13.31
C ASN A 169 11.63 6.21 -13.79
N LEU A 170 10.73 5.82 -12.88
CA LEU A 170 9.52 5.03 -13.21
C LEU A 170 8.33 5.87 -13.75
N THR A 171 8.30 6.19 -15.04
CA THR A 171 7.07 6.66 -15.77
C THR A 171 7.19 6.47 -17.29
N ARG A 172 6.49 5.50 -17.94
CA ARG A 172 6.43 5.36 -19.43
C ARG A 172 5.21 4.58 -19.96
N ASP A 173 4.81 4.88 -21.21
CA ASP A 173 3.81 4.14 -22.03
C ASP A 173 4.43 2.96 -22.81
N ILE A 174 3.62 1.93 -23.10
CA ILE A 174 4.04 0.60 -23.59
C ILE A 174 3.60 0.39 -25.06
N ASP A 175 4.45 -0.20 -25.93
CA ASP A 175 4.23 -0.32 -27.39
C ASP A 175 4.81 -1.63 -28.00
N LYS A 176 3.99 -2.41 -28.73
CA LYS A 176 4.07 -3.89 -28.90
C LYS A 176 5.11 -4.43 -29.91
N PRO A 177 6.02 -5.32 -29.47
CA PRO A 177 6.32 -6.58 -30.20
C PRO A 177 6.19 -7.87 -29.33
N GLU A 178 6.25 -9.07 -29.95
CA GLU A 178 6.12 -10.40 -29.29
C GLU A 178 7.47 -11.05 -28.88
N PRO A 179 7.85 -11.08 -27.59
CA PRO A 179 9.00 -11.82 -27.08
C PRO A 179 8.64 -13.24 -26.56
N THR A 180 9.63 -14.13 -26.49
CA THR A 180 9.53 -15.36 -25.69
C THR A 180 9.67 -15.01 -24.21
N ILE A 181 8.63 -15.29 -23.42
CA ILE A 181 8.53 -14.88 -22.01
C ILE A 181 8.64 -16.12 -21.12
N SER A 182 9.42 -16.02 -20.05
CA SER A 182 9.42 -16.99 -18.95
C SER A 182 9.27 -16.23 -17.64
N ILE A 183 8.20 -16.51 -16.90
CA ILE A 183 7.92 -15.92 -15.59
C ILE A 183 8.32 -16.94 -14.53
N PRO A 184 9.25 -16.60 -13.62
CA PRO A 184 9.65 -17.53 -12.57
C PRO A 184 8.53 -17.73 -11.56
N LYS A 185 8.32 -18.98 -11.13
CA LYS A 185 7.49 -19.27 -9.96
C LYS A 185 8.24 -18.80 -8.72
N MET A 186 7.64 -17.90 -7.97
CA MET A 186 8.28 -17.34 -6.77
C MET A 186 7.26 -16.94 -5.71
N THR A 187 7.71 -17.00 -4.46
CA THR A 187 7.00 -16.43 -3.32
C THR A 187 7.93 -15.46 -2.62
N VAL A 188 7.46 -14.23 -2.40
CA VAL A 188 8.18 -13.20 -1.66
C VAL A 188 7.29 -12.76 -0.50
N GLU A 189 7.84 -12.82 0.70
CA GLU A 189 7.21 -12.31 1.91
C GLU A 189 8.13 -11.26 2.52
N THR A 190 7.58 -10.12 2.92
CA THR A 190 8.35 -9.00 3.46
C THR A 190 7.70 -8.51 4.74
N ASP A 191 8.53 -8.35 5.77
CA ASP A 191 8.23 -7.59 6.98
C ASP A 191 9.00 -6.27 6.88
N PHE A 192 8.29 -5.21 6.54
CA PHE A 192 8.85 -3.91 6.22
C PHE A 192 8.84 -3.01 7.47
N ASP A 193 10.00 -2.44 7.79
CA ASP A 193 10.17 -1.48 8.88
C ASP A 193 9.50 -0.14 8.53
N LEU A 194 8.18 -0.12 8.74
CA LEU A 194 7.34 0.98 8.32
C LEU A 194 7.61 2.23 9.15
N LYS A 195 7.87 2.09 10.45
CA LYS A 195 8.14 3.24 11.33
C LYS A 195 9.34 4.04 10.84
N GLU A 196 10.48 3.39 10.63
CA GLU A 196 11.71 4.07 10.20
C GLU A 196 11.53 4.73 8.83
N ALA A 197 10.82 4.06 7.91
CA ALA A 197 10.49 4.65 6.61
C ALA A 197 9.58 5.88 6.73
N LEU A 198 8.55 5.84 7.58
CA LEU A 198 7.63 6.97 7.81
C LEU A 198 8.35 8.18 8.41
N ILE A 199 9.24 7.95 9.39
CA ILE A 199 10.07 9.01 9.99
C ILE A 199 10.98 9.63 8.91
N ALA A 200 11.65 8.81 8.09
CA ALA A 200 12.49 9.31 7.01
C ALA A 200 11.71 10.08 5.93
N MET A 201 10.40 9.83 5.80
CA MET A 201 9.49 10.57 4.93
C MET A 201 8.89 11.83 5.58
N GLY A 202 9.22 12.12 6.84
CA GLY A 202 8.77 13.33 7.56
C GLY A 202 7.55 13.13 8.46
N ILE A 203 7.09 11.90 8.66
CA ILE A 203 6.03 11.56 9.61
C ILE A 203 6.68 11.10 10.92
N GLU A 204 6.95 12.05 11.81
CA GLU A 204 7.63 11.80 13.09
C GLU A 204 6.73 12.08 14.30
N ASP A 205 5.83 13.06 14.21
CA ASP A 205 5.07 13.56 15.36
C ASP A 205 4.21 12.45 15.97
N MET A 206 3.54 11.65 15.12
CA MET A 206 2.65 10.56 15.57
C MET A 206 3.39 9.48 16.39
N PHE A 207 4.73 9.43 16.31
CA PHE A 207 5.57 8.49 17.04
C PHE A 207 6.25 9.10 18.28
N SER A 208 5.89 10.33 18.64
CA SER A 208 6.60 11.12 19.65
C SER A 208 5.65 11.73 20.69
N ALA A 209 6.20 12.44 21.67
CA ALA A 209 5.42 13.21 22.63
C ALA A 209 4.69 14.42 22.00
N SER A 210 5.04 14.80 20.76
CA SER A 210 4.39 15.87 20.01
C SER A 210 3.12 15.41 19.27
N ALA A 211 2.77 14.12 19.35
CA ALA A 211 1.60 13.56 18.71
C ALA A 211 0.33 14.28 19.18
N ASP A 212 -0.38 14.91 18.24
CA ASP A 212 -1.73 15.43 18.46
C ASP A 212 -2.75 14.50 17.81
N LEU A 213 -3.06 13.43 18.54
CA LEU A 213 -4.09 12.42 18.19
C LEU A 213 -5.34 12.61 19.06
N THR A 214 -5.60 13.84 19.52
CA THR A 214 -6.73 14.16 20.41
C THR A 214 -8.08 13.98 19.72
N GLY A 215 -8.13 13.88 18.39
CA GLY A 215 -9.33 13.46 17.67
C GLY A 215 -9.61 11.97 17.79
N ILE A 216 -8.61 11.12 18.10
CA ILE A 216 -8.81 9.68 18.34
C ILE A 216 -9.11 9.42 19.81
N ALA A 217 -8.32 10.00 20.71
CA ALA A 217 -8.50 9.88 22.16
C ALA A 217 -7.97 11.14 22.86
N GLU A 218 -8.83 11.80 23.63
CA GLU A 218 -8.48 13.07 24.29
C GLU A 218 -7.51 12.88 25.47
N SER A 219 -7.70 11.80 26.25
CA SER A 219 -6.89 11.53 27.44
C SER A 219 -6.79 10.03 27.75
N PRO A 220 -5.62 9.55 28.20
CA PRO A 220 -4.33 10.26 28.27
C PRO A 220 -3.79 10.61 26.86
N PRO A 221 -2.70 11.39 26.72
CA PRO A 221 -2.10 11.64 25.41
C PRO A 221 -1.79 10.34 24.67
N LEU A 222 -2.20 10.27 23.40
CA LEU A 222 -2.02 9.13 22.52
C LEU A 222 -0.87 9.40 21.55
N ALA A 223 0.02 8.42 21.42
CA ALA A 223 1.07 8.37 20.41
C ALA A 223 1.26 6.91 20.00
N PHE A 224 1.65 6.68 18.75
CA PHE A 224 2.03 5.35 18.29
C PHE A 224 3.46 5.04 18.72
N SER A 225 3.66 3.87 19.30
CA SER A 225 4.97 3.35 19.65
C SER A 225 5.68 2.73 18.45
N ASP A 226 4.93 2.13 17.53
CA ASP A 226 5.45 1.30 16.46
C ASP A 226 4.53 1.24 15.22
N ALA A 227 5.13 0.94 14.07
CA ALA A 227 4.43 0.72 12.80
C ALA A 227 5.11 -0.39 12.01
N ALA A 228 4.32 -1.36 11.54
CA ALA A 228 4.81 -2.50 10.76
C ALA A 228 3.96 -2.70 9.50
N HIS A 229 4.60 -3.12 8.40
CA HIS A 229 3.91 -3.47 7.18
C HIS A 229 4.35 -4.85 6.69
N LYS A 230 3.39 -5.76 6.54
CA LYS A 230 3.64 -7.10 6.03
C LYS A 230 2.98 -7.27 4.68
N ALA A 231 3.72 -7.76 3.70
CA ALA A 231 3.18 -8.07 2.38
C ALA A 231 3.70 -9.41 1.87
N ILE A 232 2.87 -10.09 1.10
CA ILE A 232 3.21 -11.34 0.42
C ILE A 232 2.75 -11.28 -1.03
N VAL A 233 3.58 -11.78 -1.93
CA VAL A 233 3.23 -12.04 -3.31
C VAL A 233 3.71 -13.44 -3.72
N GLU A 234 2.82 -14.22 -4.31
CA GLU A 234 3.11 -15.49 -4.97
C GLU A 234 2.80 -15.32 -6.45
N VAL A 235 3.80 -15.58 -7.30
CA VAL A 235 3.70 -15.49 -8.74
C VAL A 235 3.91 -16.88 -9.33
N ASP A 236 3.04 -17.24 -10.25
CA ASP A 236 3.13 -18.43 -11.10
C ASP A 236 2.97 -18.01 -12.57
N GLU A 237 3.10 -18.95 -13.51
CA GLU A 237 3.12 -18.70 -14.95
C GLU A 237 1.79 -18.10 -15.49
N GLY A 238 0.67 -18.38 -14.83
CA GLY A 238 -0.67 -17.94 -15.24
C GLY A 238 -1.44 -17.17 -14.18
N ARG A 239 -0.87 -16.94 -13.00
CA ARG A 239 -1.59 -16.40 -11.84
C ARG A 239 -0.70 -15.67 -10.85
N ILE A 240 -1.34 -14.80 -10.07
CA ILE A 240 -0.73 -14.09 -8.95
C ILE A 240 -1.65 -14.13 -7.73
N VAL A 241 -1.04 -14.24 -6.56
CA VAL A 241 -1.70 -14.10 -5.27
C VAL A 241 -0.97 -13.00 -4.51
N ALA A 242 -1.67 -11.98 -4.03
CA ALA A 242 -1.07 -10.90 -3.26
C ALA A 242 -1.92 -10.56 -2.02
N ALA A 243 -1.26 -10.25 -0.91
CA ALA A 243 -1.91 -9.77 0.30
C ALA A 243 -1.00 -8.81 1.06
N ALA A 244 -1.60 -7.88 1.80
CA ALA A 244 -0.85 -6.97 2.64
C ALA A 244 -1.63 -6.51 3.88
N VAL A 245 -0.87 -6.19 4.91
CA VAL A 245 -1.35 -5.76 6.22
C VAL A 245 -0.49 -4.61 6.72
N THR A 246 -1.13 -3.62 7.31
CA THR A 246 -0.44 -2.53 8.00
C THR A 246 -0.91 -2.48 9.45
N MET A 247 0.03 -2.35 10.36
CA MET A 247 -0.20 -2.35 11.80
C MET A 247 0.37 -1.10 12.43
N LEU A 248 -0.43 -0.45 13.27
CA LEU A 248 -0.04 0.70 14.09
C LEU A 248 -0.32 0.37 15.56
N ARG A 249 0.69 0.52 16.41
CA ARG A 249 0.68 0.11 17.84
C ARG A 249 1.03 1.24 18.78
#